data_AF-A0A329VFG6-F1
#
_entry.id   AF-A0A329VFG6-F1
#
_cell.length_a   1.000
_cell.length_b   1.000
_cell.length_c   1.000
_cell.angle_alpha   90.00
_cell.angle_beta   90.00
_cell.angle_gamma   90.00
#
_symmetry.space_group_name_H-M   'P 1'
#
loop_
_entity.id
_entity.type
_entity.pdbx_description
1 polymer ?
#
loop_
_entity_poly.entity_id
_entity_poly.type
_entity_poly.pdbx_seq_one_letter_code
_entity_poly.pdbx_strand_id
1 'polypeptide(L)'
;MYSQGEFLWALPLVLKKDGCGVNETYCTFPNLDDPDPEYHFEGVMFGVWEGEIIVPESTCFEYVKLACEKYLQLHPEDTEQVKSLLAQLP
;
A
#
# COMPACT_ATOMS: atom_id res chain seq x y z
N MET A 1 -8.07 -4.94 0.12
CA MET A 1 -7.50 -4.73 -1.23
C MET A 1 -7.71 -5.92 -2.17
N TYR A 2 -6.91 -6.99 -2.15
CA TYR A 2 -7.02 -8.08 -3.15
C TYR A 2 -8.39 -8.78 -3.21
N SER A 3 -8.91 -9.24 -2.07
CA SER A 3 -10.24 -9.89 -2.00
C SER A 3 -11.40 -9.00 -2.42
N GLN A 4 -11.16 -7.69 -2.52
CA GLN A 4 -12.15 -6.68 -2.90
C GLN A 4 -11.99 -6.25 -4.38
N GLY A 5 -11.03 -6.82 -5.12
CA GLY A 5 -10.77 -6.46 -6.52
C GLY A 5 -9.89 -5.21 -6.71
N GLU A 6 -9.39 -4.62 -5.63
CA GLU A 6 -8.78 -3.28 -5.63
C GLU A 6 -7.24 -3.32 -5.55
N PHE A 7 -6.61 -4.48 -5.79
CA PHE A 7 -5.15 -4.61 -5.65
C PHE A 7 -4.37 -3.76 -6.65
N LEU A 8 -4.68 -3.89 -7.95
CA LEU A 8 -3.98 -3.14 -9.00
C LEU A 8 -4.29 -1.63 -8.96
N TRP A 9 -5.43 -1.24 -8.40
CA TRP A 9 -5.75 0.16 -8.14
C TRP A 9 -4.93 0.72 -6.97
N ALA A 10 -4.81 -0.02 -5.87
CA ALA A 10 -4.09 0.43 -4.67
C ALA A 10 -2.57 0.48 -4.88
N LEU A 11 -2.01 -0.47 -5.65
CA LEU A 11 -0.57 -0.57 -5.87
C LEU A 11 0.11 0.75 -6.30
N PRO A 12 -0.32 1.43 -7.38
CA PRO A 12 0.30 2.69 -7.80
C PRO A 12 0.13 3.83 -6.78
N LEU A 13 -0.88 3.80 -5.90
CA LEU A 13 -1.06 4.81 -4.84
C LEU A 13 0.01 4.62 -3.76
N VAL A 14 0.15 3.40 -3.25
CA VAL A 14 1.16 3.06 -2.24
C VAL A 14 2.58 3.36 -2.75
N LEU A 15 2.87 3.05 -4.02
CA LEU A 15 4.16 3.34 -4.64
C LEU A 15 4.47 4.84 -4.75
N LYS A 16 3.44 5.68 -4.88
CA LYS A 16 3.55 7.14 -4.90
C LYS A 16 3.54 7.76 -3.50
N LYS A 17 3.52 6.93 -2.46
CA LYS A 17 3.31 7.35 -1.07
C LYS A 17 2.00 8.09 -0.86
N ASP A 18 0.98 7.67 -1.60
CA ASP A 18 -0.38 8.19 -1.49
C ASP A 18 -1.26 7.18 -0.75
N GLY A 19 -2.18 7.69 0.06
CA GLY A 19 -3.08 6.88 0.86
C GLY A 19 -4.08 6.11 -0.01
N CYS A 20 -4.55 4.96 0.47
CA CYS A 20 -5.63 4.22 -0.18
C CYS A 20 -6.49 3.50 0.85
N GLY A 21 -7.81 3.47 0.67
CA GLY A 21 -8.74 2.85 1.61
C GLY A 21 -9.98 2.29 0.93
N VAL A 22 -10.36 1.06 1.30
CA VAL A 22 -11.56 0.37 0.78
C VAL A 22 -12.15 -0.50 1.89
N ASN A 23 -13.42 -0.24 2.26
CA ASN A 23 -14.19 -0.97 3.27
C ASN A 23 -13.36 -1.31 4.53
N GLU A 24 -13.04 -0.30 5.34
CA GLU A 24 -12.32 -0.47 6.63
C GLU A 24 -10.91 -1.08 6.48
N THR A 25 -10.35 -1.16 5.26
CA THR A 25 -8.98 -1.58 4.99
C THR A 25 -8.24 -0.45 4.31
N TYR A 26 -7.22 0.11 4.95
CA TYR A 26 -6.50 1.26 4.41
C TYR A 26 -5.00 1.23 4.68
N CYS A 27 -4.31 2.05 3.92
CA CYS A 27 -2.90 2.41 4.05
C CYS A 27 -2.83 3.94 4.00
N THR A 28 -2.17 4.56 4.97
CA THR A 28 -2.04 6.02 5.09
C THR A 28 -0.56 6.38 5.23
N PHE A 29 -0.14 7.41 4.51
CA PHE A 29 1.18 8.02 4.64
C PHE A 29 1.07 9.30 5.50
N PRO A 30 2.13 9.65 6.25
CA PRO A 30 2.07 10.78 7.16
C PRO A 30 2.04 12.11 6.42
N ASN A 31 1.34 13.07 7.01
CA ASN A 31 1.29 14.45 6.54
C ASN A 31 1.50 15.39 7.72
N LEU A 32 2.74 15.86 7.92
CA LEU A 32 3.10 16.74 9.04
C LEU A 32 2.48 18.14 8.93
N ASP A 33 2.01 18.52 7.74
CA ASP A 33 1.34 19.80 7.50
C ASP A 33 -0.19 19.71 7.67
N ASP A 34 -0.73 18.51 7.93
CA ASP A 34 -2.16 18.32 8.13
C ASP A 34 -2.63 19.02 9.42
N PRO A 35 -3.80 19.68 9.45
CA PRO A 35 -4.36 20.18 10.71
C PRO A 35 -4.70 19.08 11.73
N ASP A 36 -4.93 17.85 11.27
CA ASP A 36 -5.26 16.72 12.15
C ASP A 36 -3.99 15.99 12.63
N PRO A 37 -3.72 15.95 13.95
CA PRO A 37 -2.53 15.33 14.51
C PRO A 37 -2.47 13.81 14.28
N GLU A 38 -3.57 13.16 13.89
CA GLU A 38 -3.59 11.73 13.56
C GLU A 38 -2.69 11.41 12.36
N TYR A 39 -2.47 12.36 11.45
CA TYR A 39 -1.56 12.20 10.31
C TYR A 39 -0.09 12.53 10.66
N HIS A 40 0.21 12.93 11.89
CA HIS A 40 1.55 13.35 12.32
C HIS A 40 2.34 12.18 12.89
N PHE A 41 2.70 11.22 12.03
CA PHE A 41 3.48 10.04 12.40
C PHE A 41 4.69 9.81 11.50
N GLU A 42 5.50 8.78 11.81
CA GLU A 42 6.63 8.35 10.99
C GLU A 42 6.40 6.91 10.51
N GLY A 43 6.62 6.66 9.21
CA GLY A 43 6.41 5.36 8.59
C GLY A 43 5.14 5.31 7.74
N VAL A 44 4.45 4.17 7.74
CA VAL A 44 3.21 3.92 7.00
C VAL A 44 2.22 3.25 7.92
N MET A 45 1.02 3.80 8.03
CA MET A 45 -0.06 3.24 8.83
C MET A 45 -0.90 2.29 7.99
N PHE A 46 -1.16 1.09 8.50
CA PHE A 46 -2.09 0.13 7.93
C PHE A 46 -3.24 -0.10 8.92
N GLY A 47 -4.47 0.03 8.44
CA GLY A 47 -5.68 -0.20 9.21
C GLY A 47 -6.52 -1.32 8.63
N VAL A 48 -7.06 -2.19 9.49
CA VAL A 48 -8.04 -3.23 9.17
C VAL A 48 -9.07 -3.28 10.30
N TRP A 49 -10.29 -2.81 10.03
CA TRP A 49 -11.32 -2.58 11.05
C TRP A 49 -10.79 -1.69 12.18
N GLU A 50 -10.90 -2.14 13.44
CA GLU A 50 -10.40 -1.40 14.61
C GLU A 50 -8.89 -1.59 14.87
N GLY A 51 -8.18 -2.34 14.02
CA GLY A 51 -6.76 -2.63 14.20
C GLY A 51 -5.88 -1.77 13.32
N GLU A 52 -5.02 -0.95 13.93
CA GLU A 52 -4.01 -0.14 13.24
C GLU A 52 -2.59 -0.52 13.63
N ILE A 53 -1.67 -0.45 12.67
CA ILE A 53 -0.24 -0.61 12.90
C ILE A 53 0.54 0.39 12.05
N ILE A 54 1.56 1.01 12.65
CA ILE A 54 2.52 1.85 11.94
C ILE A 54 3.80 1.03 11.75
N VAL A 55 4.28 0.95 10.52
CA VAL A 55 5.52 0.25 10.16
C VAL A 55 6.49 1.19 9.45
N PRO A 56 7.81 0.92 9.49
CA PRO A 56 8.77 1.65 8.67
C PRO A 56 8.43 1.56 7.18
N GLU A 57 8.75 2.60 6.40
CA GLU A 57 8.53 2.59 4.94
C GLU A 57 9.23 1.40 4.25
N SER A 58 10.43 1.03 4.72
CA SER A 58 11.16 -0.13 4.20
C SER A 58 10.35 -1.41 4.35
N THR A 59 9.72 -1.61 5.50
CA THR A 59 8.84 -2.75 5.77
C THR A 59 7.62 -2.70 4.85
N CYS A 60 6.98 -1.54 4.67
CA CYS A 60 5.88 -1.39 3.71
C CYS A 60 6.29 -1.90 2.31
N PHE A 61 7.41 -1.43 1.77
CA PHE A 61 7.85 -1.80 0.42
C PHE A 61 8.32 -3.25 0.30
N GLU A 62 8.88 -3.85 1.35
CA GLU A 62 9.16 -5.29 1.40
C GLU A 62 7.86 -6.11 1.26
N TYR A 63 6.82 -5.73 2.00
CA TYR A 63 5.52 -6.40 1.91
C TYR A 63 4.79 -6.13 0.60
N VAL A 64 4.95 -4.95 -0.02
CA VAL A 64 4.42 -4.68 -1.37
C VAL A 64 5.05 -5.62 -2.39
N LYS A 65 6.37 -5.82 -2.35
CA LYS A 65 7.06 -6.78 -3.25
C LYS A 65 6.53 -8.19 -3.06
N LEU A 66 6.44 -8.66 -1.81
CA LEU A 66 5.91 -9.99 -1.49
C LEU A 66 4.44 -10.16 -1.93
N ALA A 67 3.62 -9.12 -1.78
CA ALA A 67 2.23 -9.13 -2.22
C ALA A 67 2.14 -9.23 -3.74
N CYS A 68 2.98 -8.49 -4.48
CA CYS A 68 3.06 -8.57 -5.93
C CYS A 68 3.52 -9.96 -6.41
N GLU A 69 4.51 -10.56 -5.76
CA GLU A 69 4.96 -11.92 -6.07
C GLU A 69 3.81 -12.94 -5.91
N LYS A 70 3.07 -12.86 -4.81
CA LYS A 70 1.90 -13.72 -4.58
C LYS A 70 0.75 -13.45 -5.54
N TYR A 71 0.51 -12.18 -5.90
CA TYR A 71 -0.50 -11.79 -6.87
C TYR A 71 -0.22 -12.40 -8.25
N LEU A 72 1.02 -12.31 -8.73
CA LEU A 72 1.42 -12.81 -10.04
C LEU A 72 1.43 -14.34 -10.14
N GLN A 73 1.52 -15.06 -9.02
CA GLN A 73 1.30 -16.52 -9.01
C GLN A 73 -0.15 -16.89 -9.37
N LEU A 74 -1.11 -15.98 -9.12
CA LEU A 74 -2.53 -16.17 -9.40
C LEU A 74 -2.95 -15.51 -10.72
N HIS A 75 -2.32 -14.40 -11.09
CA HIS A 75 -2.65 -13.56 -12.26
C HIS A 75 -1.39 -13.30 -13.12
N PRO A 76 -0.83 -14.33 -13.77
CA PRO A 76 0.39 -14.17 -14.58
C PRO A 76 0.22 -13.21 -15.76
N GLU A 77 -1.00 -12.97 -16.24
CA GLU A 77 -1.35 -12.00 -17.29
C GLU A 77 -0.93 -10.56 -16.97
N ASP A 78 -0.88 -10.22 -15.68
CA ASP A 78 -0.58 -8.86 -15.22
C ASP A 78 0.92 -8.61 -14.99
N THR A 79 1.77 -9.60 -15.33
CA THR A 79 3.22 -9.58 -15.04
C THR A 79 3.89 -8.30 -15.51
N GLU A 80 3.64 -7.86 -16.74
CA GLU A 80 4.30 -6.67 -17.30
C GLU A 80 3.81 -5.38 -16.64
N GLN A 81 2.52 -5.29 -16.32
CA GLN A 81 1.95 -4.15 -15.59
C GLN A 81 2.55 -4.04 -14.18
N VAL A 82 2.57 -5.15 -13.43
CA VAL A 82 3.09 -5.17 -12.07
C VAL A 82 4.60 -4.90 -12.04
N LYS A 83 5.38 -5.45 -12.98
CA LYS A 83 6.82 -5.15 -13.09
C LYS A 83 7.07 -3.68 -13.40
N SER A 84 6.30 -3.09 -14.31
CA SER A 84 6.39 -1.66 -14.65
C SER A 84 6.09 -0.75 -13.46
N LEU A 85 5.13 -1.15 -12.61
CA LEU A 85 4.84 -0.47 -11.35
C LEU A 85 5.99 -0.62 -10.34
N LEU A 86 6.46 -1.85 -10.10
CA LEU A 86 7.55 -2.12 -9.15
C LEU A 86 8.88 -1.45 -9.53
N ALA A 87 9.12 -1.20 -10.81
CA ALA A 87 10.29 -0.46 -11.27
C ALA A 87 10.31 1.01 -10.81
N GLN A 88 9.19 1.54 -10.30
CA GLN A 88 9.06 2.89 -9.76
C GLN A 88 9.31 2.95 -8.24
N LEU A 89 9.61 1.82 -7.59
CA LEU A 89 9.97 1.81 -6.18
C LEU A 89 11.24 2.64 -5.94
N PRO A 90 11.25 3.51 -4.92
CA PRO A 90 12.44 4.27 -4.53
C PRO A 90 13.57 3.39 -3.99
#